data_AF-A0AAU1HZM2-F1
#
_entry.id   AF-A0AAU1HZM2-F1
#
_cell.length_a   1.000
_cell.length_b   1.000
_cell.length_c   1.000
_cell.angle_alpha   90.00
_cell.angle_beta   90.00
_cell.angle_gamma   90.00
#
_symmetry.space_group_name_H-M   'P 1'
#
loop_
_entity.id
_entity.type
_entity.pdbx_description
1 polymer ?
#
loop_
_entity_poly.entity_id
_entity_poly.type
_entity_poly.pdbx_seq_one_letter_code
_entity_poly.pdbx_strand_id
1 'polypeptide(L)'
;MALTGRAALLAALGSLPVGIWDPSWTGILAVNAPLVAACACDFALAAPVRRLGLTRSGDTSVRLGETADVTLTITNPSSRPLRAHLRDAWPPSSWQPGTEVAASRHRVTVPAGERRRITTRLRPTRRGDRQADRVTIRSYGPLHLFSRQGTHNVPWTVRVLPPFTSRKHLPSKLARLRELDGRTSVLTRGEGTEFDSLREYVPGDDTRSIDWRATARQSTVAVRTWRPERDRHILLVLDTGRTSAGRVGDAPRLDASMDAALLLAALASRAGDRVDLLAYDRRVRALVQGRTAGDVLPSLVNAMATLEPELIETDARGLTATALRTAPRHSLIVLLTTLDAAPIEEGLLPVLSQLTQRHTVLLASVADPHIARMATARGNTDAVYEAAAAAQAQSERHRTAEQLRRHGVTVVDATPEELAPALADAYLALKTAGRL
;
A
#
# COMPACT_ATOMS: atom_id res chain seq x y z
N MET A 1 11.16 25.43 -29.29
CA MET A 1 10.65 25.52 -30.68
C MET A 1 11.00 24.21 -31.36
N ALA A 2 10.14 23.69 -32.24
CA ALA A 2 10.45 22.47 -32.98
C ALA A 2 9.80 22.49 -34.38
N LEU A 3 10.60 22.14 -35.39
CA LEU A 3 10.13 21.83 -36.74
C LEU A 3 9.35 20.52 -36.73
N THR A 4 8.31 20.43 -37.56
CA THR A 4 7.52 19.21 -37.68
C THR A 4 8.01 18.34 -38.84
N GLY A 5 7.59 17.07 -38.85
CA GLY A 5 7.85 16.19 -39.99
C GLY A 5 7.26 16.70 -41.32
N ARG A 6 6.23 17.57 -41.27
CA ARG A 6 5.67 18.21 -42.48
C ARG A 6 6.63 19.21 -43.10
N ALA A 7 7.31 20.01 -42.28
CA ALA A 7 8.34 20.93 -42.80
C ALA A 7 9.50 20.17 -43.45
N ALA A 8 9.93 19.07 -42.82
CA ALA A 8 10.95 18.19 -43.40
C ALA A 8 10.50 17.53 -44.72
N LEU A 9 9.26 17.06 -44.78
CA LEU A 9 8.68 16.49 -46.00
C LEU A 9 8.57 17.53 -47.12
N LEU A 10 8.12 18.75 -46.83
CA LEU A 10 8.05 19.83 -47.83
C LEU A 10 9.44 20.24 -48.31
N ALA A 11 10.44 20.26 -47.43
CA ALA A 11 11.83 20.49 -47.83
C ALA A 11 12.35 19.38 -48.76
N ALA A 12 12.05 18.11 -48.45
CA ALA A 12 12.45 16.97 -49.27
C ALA A 12 11.72 16.91 -50.62
N LEU A 13 10.43 17.24 -50.67
CA LEU A 13 9.70 17.36 -51.93
C LEU A 13 10.20 18.57 -52.74
N GLY A 14 10.55 19.65 -52.05
CA GLY A 14 11.11 20.85 -52.65
C GLY A 14 12.52 20.68 -53.21
N SER A 15 13.29 19.69 -52.76
CA SER A 15 14.63 19.43 -53.32
C SER A 15 14.57 18.74 -54.70
N LEU A 16 13.50 18.03 -55.02
CA LEU A 16 13.30 17.39 -56.34
C LEU A 16 13.31 18.40 -57.51
N PRO A 17 12.46 19.45 -57.53
CA PRO A 17 12.48 20.42 -58.63
C PRO A 17 13.79 21.19 -58.71
N VAL A 18 14.44 21.47 -57.58
CA VAL A 18 15.77 22.10 -57.55
C VAL A 18 16.82 21.19 -58.19
N GLY A 19 16.84 19.91 -57.85
CA GLY A 19 17.80 18.96 -58.41
C GLY A 19 17.57 18.65 -59.89
N ILE A 20 16.31 18.63 -60.35
CA ILE A 20 15.95 18.20 -61.71
C ILE A 20 15.93 19.36 -62.70
N TRP A 21 15.42 20.54 -62.31
CA TRP A 21 15.16 21.63 -63.25
C TRP A 21 16.10 22.83 -63.11
N ASP A 22 16.53 23.18 -61.89
CA ASP A 22 17.41 24.34 -61.67
C ASP A 22 18.36 24.13 -60.48
N PRO A 23 19.49 23.40 -60.68
CA PRO A 23 20.44 23.07 -59.63
C PRO A 23 21.38 24.27 -59.35
N SER A 24 20.78 25.38 -58.97
CA SER A 24 21.45 26.67 -58.72
C SER A 24 21.05 27.26 -57.38
N TRP A 25 21.78 28.29 -56.93
CA TRP A 25 21.41 29.06 -55.74
C TRP A 25 20.03 29.70 -55.87
N THR A 26 19.59 30.05 -57.08
CA THR A 26 18.26 30.63 -57.33
C THR A 26 17.17 29.59 -57.17
N GLY A 27 17.35 28.38 -57.69
CA GLY A 27 16.42 27.25 -57.46
C GLY A 27 16.28 26.91 -55.98
N ILE A 28 17.41 26.83 -55.26
CA ILE A 28 17.42 26.61 -53.80
C ILE A 28 16.64 27.70 -53.07
N LEU A 29 16.88 28.98 -53.38
CA LEU A 29 16.19 30.10 -52.74
C LEU A 29 14.69 30.14 -53.07
N ALA A 30 14.32 29.85 -54.31
CA ALA A 30 12.92 29.86 -54.77
C ALA A 30 12.05 28.87 -53.99
N VAL A 31 12.62 27.75 -53.55
CA VAL A 31 11.91 26.74 -52.73
C VAL A 31 12.01 27.04 -51.23
N ASN A 32 13.20 27.42 -50.74
CA ASN A 32 13.42 27.57 -49.31
C ASN A 32 12.81 28.87 -48.74
N ALA A 33 12.81 29.98 -49.49
CA ALA A 33 12.27 31.24 -48.99
C ALA A 33 10.76 31.16 -48.69
N PRO A 34 9.89 30.60 -49.57
CA PRO A 34 8.49 30.37 -49.24
C PRO A 34 8.29 29.41 -48.07
N LEU A 35 9.11 28.35 -47.96
CA LEU A 35 9.03 27.40 -46.85
C LEU A 35 9.38 28.05 -45.51
N VAL A 36 10.43 28.86 -45.47
CA VAL A 36 10.83 29.63 -44.28
C VAL A 36 9.74 30.64 -43.92
N ALA A 37 9.19 31.37 -44.89
CA ALA A 37 8.08 32.29 -44.67
C ALA A 37 6.84 31.55 -44.11
N ALA A 38 6.49 30.39 -44.66
CA ALA A 38 5.40 29.56 -44.18
C ALA A 38 5.66 29.06 -42.75
N CYS A 39 6.88 28.63 -42.42
CA CYS A 39 7.26 28.23 -41.06
C CYS A 39 7.20 29.40 -40.06
N ALA A 40 7.65 30.60 -40.47
CA ALA A 40 7.61 31.80 -39.64
C ALA A 40 6.16 32.24 -39.38
N CYS A 41 5.31 32.26 -40.41
CA CYS A 41 3.87 32.52 -40.29
C CYS A 41 3.20 31.48 -39.38
N ASP A 42 3.49 30.19 -39.56
CA ASP A 42 2.93 29.12 -38.75
C ASP A 42 3.34 29.27 -37.26
N PHE A 43 4.61 29.58 -37.00
CA PHE A 43 5.10 29.88 -35.66
C PHE A 43 4.47 31.14 -35.05
N ALA A 44 4.28 32.20 -35.85
CA ALA A 44 3.65 33.43 -35.41
C ALA A 44 2.18 33.21 -35.05
N LEU A 45 1.46 32.37 -35.79
CA LEU A 45 0.04 32.07 -35.56
C LEU A 45 -0.19 31.00 -34.48
N ALA A 46 0.83 30.21 -34.11
CA ALA A 46 0.76 29.29 -32.98
C ALA A 46 0.48 30.04 -31.65
N ALA A 47 -0.38 29.47 -30.81
CA ALA A 47 -0.73 30.06 -29.52
C ALA A 47 0.48 30.10 -28.56
N PRO A 48 0.63 31.18 -27.75
CA PRO A 48 1.74 31.30 -26.82
C PRO A 48 1.60 30.35 -25.63
N VAL A 49 2.45 29.32 -25.57
CA VAL A 49 2.40 28.29 -24.52
C VAL A 49 2.66 28.85 -23.12
N ARG A 50 3.55 29.84 -22.98
CA ARG A 50 3.91 30.42 -21.66
C ARG A 50 2.74 31.10 -20.92
N ARG A 51 1.72 31.55 -21.65
CA ARG A 51 0.56 32.26 -21.07
C ARG A 51 -0.59 31.31 -20.70
N LEU A 52 -0.48 30.01 -20.96
CA LEU A 52 -1.54 29.07 -20.66
C LEU A 52 -1.73 28.94 -19.14
N GLY A 53 -2.98 29.02 -18.69
CA GLY A 53 -3.35 28.71 -17.32
C GLY A 53 -3.65 27.22 -17.18
N LEU A 54 -3.00 26.53 -16.26
CA LEU A 54 -3.17 25.10 -16.03
C LEU A 54 -3.54 24.83 -14.58
N THR A 55 -4.59 24.06 -14.35
CA THR A 55 -5.00 23.60 -13.03
C THR A 55 -5.36 22.13 -13.07
N ARG A 56 -5.12 21.40 -11.96
CA ARG A 56 -5.52 20.00 -11.80
C ARG A 56 -6.65 19.89 -10.78
N SER A 57 -7.50 18.88 -10.98
CA SER A 57 -8.56 18.46 -10.07
C SER A 57 -8.83 16.96 -10.28
N GLY A 58 -9.41 16.27 -9.31
CA GLY A 58 -9.80 14.86 -9.46
C GLY A 58 -9.44 14.05 -8.23
N ASP A 59 -9.13 12.78 -8.44
CA ASP A 59 -8.82 11.87 -7.34
C ASP A 59 -7.48 12.21 -6.69
N THR A 60 -7.43 12.10 -5.36
CA THR A 60 -6.21 12.27 -4.53
C THR A 60 -5.76 10.97 -3.88
N SER A 61 -6.60 9.94 -3.93
CA SER A 61 -6.29 8.61 -3.41
C SER A 61 -7.00 7.52 -4.21
N VAL A 62 -6.38 6.36 -4.32
CA VAL A 62 -6.95 5.17 -4.98
C VAL A 62 -6.38 3.92 -4.34
N ARG A 63 -7.09 2.79 -4.33
CA ARG A 63 -6.50 1.52 -3.90
C ARG A 63 -5.70 0.90 -5.03
N LEU A 64 -4.61 0.20 -4.70
CA LEU A 64 -3.85 -0.54 -5.70
C LEU A 64 -4.76 -1.56 -6.42
N GLY A 65 -4.75 -1.54 -7.76
CA GLY A 65 -5.64 -2.33 -8.60
C GLY A 65 -6.88 -1.58 -9.12
N GLU A 66 -7.20 -0.41 -8.54
CA GLU A 66 -8.27 0.47 -9.02
C GLU A 66 -7.72 1.60 -9.92
N THR A 67 -8.61 2.37 -10.52
CA THR A 67 -8.25 3.50 -11.41
C THR A 67 -8.49 4.83 -10.74
N ALA A 68 -7.61 5.81 -11.01
CA ALA A 68 -7.79 7.20 -10.55
C ALA A 68 -7.89 8.14 -11.74
N ASP A 69 -8.88 9.02 -11.75
CA ASP A 69 -9.08 10.00 -12.81
C ASP A 69 -8.60 11.39 -12.36
N VAL A 70 -7.56 11.90 -13.03
CA VAL A 70 -7.01 13.23 -12.79
C VAL A 70 -7.29 14.12 -13.98
N THR A 71 -7.99 15.22 -13.74
CA THR A 71 -8.42 16.17 -14.77
C THR A 71 -7.49 17.39 -14.79
N LEU A 72 -6.87 17.64 -15.94
CA LEU A 72 -6.14 18.85 -16.24
C LEU A 72 -7.04 19.83 -17.00
N THR A 73 -7.25 21.02 -16.42
CA THR A 73 -7.96 22.12 -17.09
C THR A 73 -6.95 23.06 -17.72
N ILE A 74 -7.06 23.25 -19.04
CA ILE A 74 -6.23 24.15 -19.83
C ILE A 74 -7.03 25.38 -20.18
N THR A 75 -6.53 26.55 -19.78
CA THR A 75 -7.09 27.86 -20.11
C THR A 75 -6.21 28.54 -21.15
N ASN A 76 -6.80 28.91 -22.29
CA ASN A 76 -6.14 29.66 -23.34
C ASN A 76 -6.58 31.14 -23.28
N PRO A 77 -5.82 32.04 -22.63
CA PRO A 77 -6.19 33.45 -22.56
C PRO A 77 -5.84 34.22 -23.84
N SER A 78 -5.25 33.58 -24.85
CA SER A 78 -4.85 34.26 -26.08
C SER A 78 -5.99 34.36 -27.09
N SER A 79 -5.86 35.30 -28.04
CA SER A 79 -6.77 35.44 -29.19
C SER A 79 -6.57 34.39 -30.28
N ARG A 80 -5.62 33.45 -30.11
CA ARG A 80 -5.28 32.42 -31.11
C ARG A 80 -5.72 31.05 -30.60
N PRO A 81 -6.34 30.20 -31.44
CA PRO A 81 -6.71 28.85 -31.01
C PRO A 81 -5.47 28.02 -30.73
N LEU A 82 -5.43 27.38 -29.56
CA LEU A 82 -4.38 26.43 -29.18
C LEU A 82 -4.66 25.08 -29.83
N ARG A 83 -3.90 24.74 -30.88
CA ARG A 83 -3.85 23.37 -31.44
C ARG A 83 -2.65 22.67 -30.81
N ALA A 84 -2.88 21.75 -29.89
CA ALA A 84 -1.80 21.25 -29.05
C ALA A 84 -1.71 19.73 -28.96
N HIS A 85 -0.46 19.26 -28.91
CA HIS A 85 -0.12 17.97 -28.33
C HIS A 85 0.39 18.22 -26.92
N LEU A 86 -0.26 17.60 -25.94
CA LEU A 86 0.05 17.69 -24.53
C LEU A 86 0.60 16.35 -24.04
N ARG A 87 1.64 16.38 -23.23
CA ARG A 87 2.10 15.25 -22.43
C ARG A 87 1.89 15.59 -20.95
N ASP A 88 1.00 14.86 -20.31
CA ASP A 88 0.78 14.86 -18.86
C ASP A 88 1.67 13.78 -18.24
N ALA A 89 2.84 14.17 -17.73
CA ALA A 89 3.82 13.22 -17.23
C ALA A 89 3.52 12.79 -15.78
N TRP A 90 3.69 11.50 -15.53
CA TRP A 90 3.64 10.83 -14.23
C TRP A 90 4.72 9.74 -14.20
N PRO A 91 5.06 9.19 -13.01
CA PRO A 91 5.92 8.02 -12.91
C PRO A 91 5.38 6.84 -13.73
N PRO A 92 6.23 6.01 -14.37
CA PRO A 92 5.79 4.84 -15.14
C PRO A 92 4.88 3.89 -14.35
N SER A 93 5.13 3.75 -13.05
CA SER A 93 4.31 2.97 -12.11
C SER A 93 2.86 3.45 -11.95
N SER A 94 2.50 4.61 -12.50
CA SER A 94 1.13 5.14 -12.48
C SER A 94 0.23 4.53 -13.56
N TRP A 95 0.80 3.69 -14.44
CA TRP A 95 0.08 3.03 -15.52
C TRP A 95 0.41 1.53 -15.58
N GLN A 96 -0.37 0.83 -16.39
CA GLN A 96 -0.05 -0.54 -16.80
C GLN A 96 1.18 -0.52 -17.71
N PRO A 97 2.11 -1.49 -17.55
CA PRO A 97 3.31 -1.55 -18.37
C PRO A 97 2.99 -1.51 -19.87
N GLY A 98 3.65 -0.63 -20.60
CA GLY A 98 3.49 -0.46 -22.05
C GLY A 98 2.37 0.49 -22.48
N THR A 99 1.58 1.03 -21.55
CA THR A 99 0.48 1.98 -21.86
C THR A 99 0.85 3.44 -21.59
N GLU A 100 2.01 3.70 -20.98
CA GLU A 100 2.43 4.99 -20.42
C GLU A 100 2.46 6.08 -21.50
N VAL A 101 2.96 5.75 -22.69
CA VAL A 101 3.12 6.72 -23.78
C VAL A 101 1.78 7.15 -24.34
N ALA A 102 0.85 6.22 -24.52
CA ALA A 102 -0.48 6.50 -25.05
C ALA A 102 -1.33 7.24 -24.00
N ALA A 103 -1.32 6.77 -22.74
CA ALA A 103 -2.13 7.33 -21.67
C ALA A 103 -1.69 8.73 -21.21
N SER A 104 -0.40 9.06 -21.33
CA SER A 104 0.13 10.38 -20.97
C SER A 104 -0.01 11.45 -22.06
N ARG A 105 -0.40 11.08 -23.30
CA ARG A 105 -0.39 12.00 -24.44
C ARG A 105 -1.80 12.31 -24.94
N HIS A 106 -2.09 13.60 -25.04
CA HIS A 106 -3.40 14.10 -25.41
C HIS A 106 -3.29 15.05 -26.61
N ARG A 107 -4.25 14.97 -27.53
CA ARG A 107 -4.45 15.98 -28.57
C ARG A 107 -5.62 16.85 -28.16
N VAL A 108 -5.43 18.17 -28.15
CA VAL A 108 -6.44 19.11 -27.70
C VAL A 108 -6.45 20.35 -28.56
N THR A 109 -7.66 20.84 -28.85
CA THR A 109 -7.87 22.15 -29.43
C THR A 109 -8.63 23.01 -28.42
N VAL A 110 -8.02 24.10 -27.96
CA VAL A 110 -8.66 25.08 -27.06
C VAL A 110 -8.88 26.37 -27.84
N PRO A 111 -10.13 26.77 -28.10
CA PRO A 111 -10.40 28.04 -28.76
C PRO A 111 -9.82 29.24 -28.02
N ALA A 112 -9.80 30.39 -28.69
CA ALA A 112 -9.35 31.64 -28.09
C ALA A 112 -10.24 32.04 -26.90
N GLY A 113 -9.65 32.44 -25.77
CA GLY A 113 -10.37 32.82 -24.55
C GLY A 113 -11.06 31.66 -23.81
N GLU A 114 -11.00 30.43 -24.32
CA GLU A 114 -11.74 29.29 -23.77
C GLU A 114 -10.90 28.37 -22.88
N ARG A 115 -11.59 27.41 -22.25
CA ARG A 115 -10.99 26.34 -21.46
C ARG A 115 -11.41 24.97 -21.97
N ARG A 116 -10.52 23.98 -21.84
CA ARG A 116 -10.85 22.56 -22.06
C ARG A 116 -10.30 21.72 -20.93
N ARG A 117 -11.01 20.64 -20.62
CA ARG A 117 -10.62 19.63 -19.63
C ARG A 117 -10.10 18.40 -20.35
N ILE A 118 -9.04 17.83 -19.81
CA ILE A 118 -8.43 16.58 -20.26
C ILE A 118 -8.31 15.68 -19.05
N THR A 119 -8.86 14.46 -19.14
CA THR A 119 -8.77 13.49 -18.04
C THR A 119 -7.70 12.47 -18.37
N THR A 120 -6.70 12.38 -17.50
CA THR A 120 -5.69 11.33 -17.49
C THR A 120 -6.14 10.26 -16.50
N ARG A 121 -6.47 9.07 -17.02
CA ARG A 121 -6.81 7.90 -16.20
C ARG A 121 -5.54 7.16 -15.81
N LEU A 122 -5.27 7.08 -14.52
CA LEU A 122 -4.16 6.35 -13.94
C LEU A 122 -4.60 4.93 -13.57
N ARG A 123 -3.69 3.96 -13.73
CA ARG A 123 -3.83 2.57 -13.31
C ARG A 123 -2.53 2.15 -12.59
N PRO A 124 -2.35 2.57 -11.33
CA PRO A 124 -1.08 2.36 -10.65
C PRO A 124 -0.76 0.87 -10.43
N THR A 125 0.52 0.54 -10.53
CA THR A 125 1.06 -0.83 -10.34
C THR A 125 1.92 -0.96 -9.09
N ARG A 126 2.14 0.15 -8.37
CA ARG A 126 2.87 0.23 -7.10
C ARG A 126 2.11 1.12 -6.13
N ARG A 127 2.11 0.75 -4.84
CA ARG A 127 1.56 1.58 -3.76
C ARG A 127 2.38 2.86 -3.53
N GLY A 128 1.88 3.76 -2.69
CA GLY A 128 2.56 5.01 -2.33
C GLY A 128 2.21 6.19 -3.22
N ASP A 129 2.85 7.31 -2.95
CA ASP A 129 2.50 8.58 -3.58
C ASP A 129 2.97 8.64 -5.03
N ARG A 130 2.01 8.77 -5.95
CA ARG A 130 2.28 9.06 -7.35
C ARG A 130 2.18 10.56 -7.54
N GLN A 131 3.32 11.23 -7.66
CA GLN A 131 3.37 12.66 -7.91
C GLN A 131 3.29 12.94 -9.41
N ALA A 132 2.44 13.88 -9.80
CA ALA A 132 2.44 14.42 -11.14
C ALA A 132 3.78 15.12 -11.43
N ASP A 133 4.35 14.84 -12.59
CA ASP A 133 5.51 15.54 -13.11
C ASP A 133 5.04 16.70 -14.03
N ARG A 134 5.96 17.23 -14.82
CA ARG A 134 5.76 18.37 -15.70
C ARG A 134 4.78 18.08 -16.84
N VAL A 135 3.89 19.04 -17.08
CA VAL A 135 3.05 19.06 -18.27
C VAL A 135 3.80 19.72 -19.41
N THR A 136 4.05 18.99 -20.50
CA THR A 136 4.71 19.55 -21.69
C THR A 136 3.70 19.75 -22.81
N ILE A 137 3.63 20.97 -23.35
CA ILE A 137 2.68 21.36 -24.38
C ILE A 137 3.44 21.79 -25.63
N ARG A 138 3.09 21.21 -26.77
CA ARG A 138 3.49 21.66 -28.10
C ARG A 138 2.29 22.29 -28.78
N SER A 139 2.30 23.60 -28.98
CA SER A 139 1.32 24.33 -29.77
C SER A 139 1.78 24.41 -31.22
N TYR A 140 0.92 23.98 -32.13
CA TYR A 140 1.11 24.03 -33.57
C TYR A 140 0.39 25.24 -34.16
N GLY A 141 1.00 25.83 -35.19
CA GLY A 141 0.29 26.77 -36.04
C GLY A 141 -0.70 26.08 -36.97
N PRO A 142 -1.43 26.83 -37.79
CA PRO A 142 -2.47 26.26 -38.65
C PRO A 142 -1.96 25.27 -39.69
N LEU A 143 -0.77 25.49 -40.25
CA LEU A 143 -0.14 24.65 -41.27
C LEU A 143 0.56 23.42 -40.67
N HIS A 144 0.79 23.41 -39.35
CA HIS A 144 1.53 22.37 -38.63
C HIS A 144 2.93 22.14 -39.19
N LEU A 145 3.61 23.20 -39.63
CA LEU A 145 5.01 23.20 -40.08
C LEU A 145 5.97 23.48 -38.92
N PHE A 146 5.49 24.23 -37.93
CA PHE A 146 6.30 24.67 -36.81
C PHE A 146 5.51 24.61 -35.49
N SER A 147 6.22 24.41 -34.38
CA SER A 147 5.60 24.37 -33.05
C SER A 147 6.33 25.20 -31.99
N ARG A 148 5.53 25.81 -31.12
CA ARG A 148 5.95 26.37 -29.83
C ARG A 148 5.91 25.27 -28.79
N GLN A 149 6.96 25.11 -28.01
CA GLN A 149 6.99 24.15 -26.90
C GLN A 149 7.18 24.90 -25.59
N GLY A 150 6.43 24.51 -24.57
CA GLY A 150 6.58 24.99 -23.20
C GLY A 150 6.25 23.88 -22.21
N THR A 151 6.77 24.04 -21.00
CA THR A 151 6.64 23.06 -19.92
C THR A 151 6.17 23.79 -18.67
N HIS A 152 5.22 23.19 -17.96
CA HIS A 152 4.58 23.78 -16.80
C HIS A 152 4.62 22.80 -15.63
N ASN A 153 4.89 23.32 -14.44
CA ASN A 153 4.72 22.57 -13.21
C ASN A 153 3.30 22.77 -12.70
N VAL A 154 2.55 21.67 -12.57
CA VAL A 154 1.17 21.67 -12.08
C VAL A 154 1.08 20.53 -11.08
N PRO A 155 1.45 20.76 -9.80
CA PRO A 155 1.61 19.68 -8.84
C PRO A 155 0.27 19.02 -8.51
N TRP A 156 0.30 17.70 -8.36
CA TRP A 156 -0.81 16.88 -7.88
C TRP A 156 -0.24 15.57 -7.37
N THR A 157 -0.89 14.97 -6.38
CA THR A 157 -0.46 13.68 -5.84
C THR A 157 -1.67 12.77 -5.77
N VAL A 158 -1.51 11.54 -6.26
CA VAL A 158 -2.47 10.46 -6.05
C VAL A 158 -1.80 9.45 -5.12
N ARG A 159 -2.34 9.30 -3.91
CA ARG A 159 -1.89 8.32 -2.94
C ARG A 159 -2.47 6.94 -3.27
N VAL A 160 -1.59 6.00 -3.62
CA VAL A 160 -2.00 4.63 -3.90
C VAL A 160 -1.96 3.82 -2.61
N LEU A 161 -3.14 3.50 -2.09
CA LEU A 161 -3.33 2.75 -0.85
C LEU A 161 -3.04 1.25 -1.08
N PRO A 162 -2.61 0.51 -0.05
CA PRO A 162 -2.43 -0.93 -0.15
C PRO A 162 -3.72 -1.62 -0.61
N PRO A 163 -3.61 -2.73 -1.36
CA PRO A 163 -4.77 -3.54 -1.67
C PRO A 163 -5.35 -4.15 -0.38
N PHE A 164 -6.65 -4.45 -0.38
CA PHE A 164 -7.31 -5.18 0.70
C PHE A 164 -8.09 -6.37 0.13
N THR A 165 -7.36 -7.24 -0.58
CA THR A 165 -7.89 -8.40 -1.29
C THR A 165 -8.57 -9.40 -0.37
N SER A 166 -8.02 -9.57 0.83
CA SER A 166 -8.53 -10.49 1.84
C SER A 166 -9.86 -10.06 2.47
N ARG A 167 -10.35 -8.83 2.21
CA ARG A 167 -11.66 -8.34 2.67
C ARG A 167 -12.82 -9.28 2.32
N LYS A 168 -12.69 -10.05 1.23
CA LYS A 168 -13.66 -11.08 0.83
C LYS A 168 -13.92 -12.14 1.92
N HIS A 169 -12.97 -12.38 2.82
CA HIS A 169 -13.10 -13.34 3.92
C HIS A 169 -13.77 -12.74 5.16
N LEU A 170 -13.86 -11.41 5.27
CA LEU A 170 -14.37 -10.75 6.47
C LEU A 170 -15.79 -11.19 6.86
N PRO A 171 -16.77 -11.33 5.95
CA PRO A 171 -18.12 -11.77 6.33
C PRO A 171 -18.15 -13.14 7.02
N SER A 172 -17.39 -14.13 6.52
CA SER A 172 -17.37 -15.47 7.11
C SER A 172 -16.63 -15.48 8.46
N LYS A 173 -15.52 -14.73 8.59
CA LYS A 173 -14.82 -14.60 9.88
C LYS A 173 -15.68 -13.89 10.93
N LEU A 174 -16.47 -12.90 10.53
CA LEU A 174 -17.41 -12.21 11.42
C LEU A 174 -18.58 -13.09 11.85
N ALA A 175 -19.08 -13.96 10.98
CA ALA A 175 -20.09 -14.94 11.36
C ALA A 175 -19.56 -15.88 12.46
N ARG A 176 -18.35 -16.42 12.25
CA ARG A 176 -17.68 -17.28 13.24
C ARG A 176 -17.41 -16.56 14.56
N LEU A 177 -17.01 -15.29 14.52
CA LEU A 177 -16.84 -14.46 15.72
C LEU A 177 -18.15 -14.34 16.53
N ARG A 178 -19.29 -14.09 15.86
CA ARG A 178 -20.60 -13.99 16.54
C ARG A 178 -21.02 -15.32 17.17
N GLU A 179 -20.73 -16.44 16.53
CA GLU A 179 -20.99 -17.77 17.11
C GLU A 179 -20.19 -17.98 18.40
N LEU A 180 -18.95 -17.50 18.44
CA LEU A 180 -18.11 -17.54 19.64
C LEU A 180 -18.69 -16.63 20.74
N ASP A 181 -19.03 -15.38 20.42
CA ASP A 181 -19.63 -14.45 21.40
C ASP A 181 -20.96 -14.98 21.96
N GLY A 182 -21.79 -15.57 21.10
CA GLY A 182 -23.05 -16.22 21.47
C GLY A 182 -22.85 -17.41 22.40
N ARG A 183 -21.81 -18.23 22.20
CA ARG A 183 -21.49 -19.37 23.08
C ARG A 183 -20.82 -18.94 24.39
N THR A 184 -19.93 -17.95 24.35
CA THR A 184 -19.21 -17.45 25.54
C THR A 184 -20.14 -16.69 26.50
N SER A 185 -21.13 -15.96 25.97
CA SER A 185 -22.14 -15.26 26.78
C SER A 185 -23.04 -16.19 27.62
N VAL A 186 -23.20 -17.45 27.21
CA VAL A 186 -23.98 -18.46 27.96
C VAL A 186 -23.15 -19.12 29.07
N LEU A 187 -21.82 -19.12 28.96
CA LEU A 187 -20.93 -19.89 29.84
C LEU A 187 -20.19 -19.09 30.91
N THR A 188 -20.16 -17.74 30.83
CA THR A 188 -19.24 -16.94 31.65
C THR A 188 -19.97 -15.95 32.56
N ARG A 189 -20.56 -16.46 33.65
CA ARG A 189 -20.86 -15.67 34.85
C ARG A 189 -19.77 -15.99 35.88
N GLY A 190 -18.90 -15.03 36.16
CA GLY A 190 -17.83 -15.15 37.16
C GLY A 190 -16.42 -15.29 36.56
N GLU A 191 -15.44 -14.69 37.24
CA GLU A 191 -14.00 -14.61 36.91
C GLU A 191 -13.58 -13.59 35.82
N GLY A 192 -14.06 -12.36 35.94
CA GLY A 192 -13.56 -11.22 35.18
C GLY A 192 -12.63 -10.27 35.97
N THR A 193 -12.03 -9.30 35.27
CA THR A 193 -11.33 -8.14 35.87
C THR A 193 -12.05 -6.82 35.62
N GLU A 194 -13.05 -6.78 34.74
CA GLU A 194 -13.86 -5.59 34.44
C GLU A 194 -15.09 -5.56 35.34
N PHE A 195 -15.40 -4.42 35.97
CA PHE A 195 -16.56 -4.33 36.86
C PHE A 195 -17.84 -4.58 36.06
N ASP A 196 -18.65 -5.55 36.48
CA ASP A 196 -19.95 -5.85 35.87
C ASP A 196 -21.06 -5.08 36.59
N SER A 197 -21.32 -5.47 37.83
CA SER A 197 -22.40 -4.92 38.64
C SER A 197 -22.15 -5.17 40.12
N LEU A 198 -22.86 -4.45 40.98
CA LEU A 198 -22.91 -4.75 42.41
C LEU A 198 -24.03 -5.75 42.66
N ARG A 199 -23.74 -6.78 43.46
CA ARG A 199 -24.75 -7.69 44.01
C ARG A 199 -24.62 -7.79 45.51
N GLU A 200 -25.65 -8.32 46.15
CA GLU A 200 -25.62 -8.62 47.57
C GLU A 200 -24.64 -9.77 47.88
N TYR A 201 -23.89 -9.62 48.97
CA TYR A 201 -22.97 -10.62 49.51
C TYR A 201 -23.71 -11.88 49.91
N VAL A 202 -23.18 -13.03 49.50
CA VAL A 202 -23.64 -14.34 49.94
C VAL A 202 -22.50 -15.03 50.71
N PRO A 203 -22.77 -15.69 51.85
CA PRO A 203 -21.76 -16.46 52.56
C PRO A 203 -21.03 -17.45 51.63
N GLY A 204 -19.71 -17.27 51.49
CA GLY A 204 -18.88 -18.00 50.54
C GLY A 204 -18.19 -17.10 49.51
N ASP A 205 -18.62 -15.84 49.38
CA ASP A 205 -17.97 -14.84 48.53
C ASP A 205 -16.60 -14.38 49.10
N ASP A 206 -15.62 -14.13 48.22
CA ASP A 206 -14.31 -13.62 48.64
C ASP A 206 -14.46 -12.21 49.22
N THR A 207 -14.08 -12.05 50.49
CA THR A 207 -14.05 -10.76 51.20
C THR A 207 -13.29 -9.64 50.50
N ARG A 208 -12.31 -9.96 49.62
CA ARG A 208 -11.57 -8.96 48.83
C ARG A 208 -12.43 -8.30 47.75
N SER A 209 -13.53 -8.93 47.35
CA SER A 209 -14.44 -8.42 46.33
C SER A 209 -15.53 -7.48 46.88
N ILE A 210 -15.55 -7.26 48.20
CA ILE A 210 -16.49 -6.34 48.87
C ILE A 210 -16.14 -4.89 48.51
N ASP A 211 -17.13 -4.16 48.00
CA ASP A 211 -17.02 -2.72 47.82
C ASP A 211 -17.52 -2.00 49.07
N TRP A 212 -16.58 -1.65 49.96
CA TRP A 212 -16.90 -0.95 51.20
C TRP A 212 -17.54 0.43 50.97
N ARG A 213 -17.26 1.09 49.85
CA ARG A 213 -17.80 2.41 49.52
C ARG A 213 -19.24 2.33 49.03
N ALA A 214 -19.58 1.29 48.26
CA ALA A 214 -20.95 1.01 47.85
C ALA A 214 -21.78 0.49 49.04
N THR A 215 -21.20 -0.40 49.85
CA THR A 215 -21.82 -0.94 51.07
C THR A 215 -22.21 0.18 52.04
N ALA A 216 -21.37 1.21 52.21
CA ALA A 216 -21.70 2.35 53.08
C ALA A 216 -22.92 3.17 52.63
N ARG A 217 -23.46 2.95 51.42
CA ARG A 217 -24.63 3.65 50.86
C ARG A 217 -25.86 2.77 50.76
N GLN A 218 -25.78 1.51 51.21
CA GLN A 218 -26.82 0.49 51.07
C GLN A 218 -27.03 -0.22 52.43
N SER A 219 -28.17 -0.88 52.60
CA SER A 219 -28.49 -1.62 53.84
C SER A 219 -27.87 -3.02 53.88
N THR A 220 -27.27 -3.47 52.79
CA THR A 220 -26.70 -4.82 52.62
C THR A 220 -25.26 -4.72 52.10
N VAL A 221 -24.45 -5.76 52.37
CA VAL A 221 -23.04 -5.78 51.94
C VAL A 221 -22.99 -5.99 50.43
N ALA A 222 -22.35 -5.06 49.73
CA ALA A 222 -22.25 -5.07 48.27
C ALA A 222 -20.93 -5.69 47.80
N VAL A 223 -21.04 -6.68 46.93
CA VAL A 223 -19.92 -7.39 46.29
C VAL A 223 -19.84 -6.97 44.83
N ARG A 224 -18.63 -6.66 44.36
CA ARG A 224 -18.37 -6.42 42.93
C ARG A 224 -18.41 -7.76 42.21
N THR A 225 -19.32 -7.89 41.25
CA THR A 225 -19.20 -8.92 40.22
C THR A 225 -18.33 -8.39 39.10
N TRP A 226 -17.53 -9.27 38.52
CA TRP A 226 -16.61 -8.92 37.46
C TRP A 226 -16.98 -9.68 36.19
N ARG A 227 -16.91 -9.00 35.04
CA ARG A 227 -17.03 -9.56 33.69
C ARG A 227 -15.65 -9.71 33.07
N PRO A 228 -15.44 -10.76 32.25
CA PRO A 228 -14.21 -10.90 31.48
C PRO A 228 -13.97 -9.62 30.67
N GLU A 229 -12.76 -9.09 30.75
CA GLU A 229 -12.36 -7.90 30.01
C GLU A 229 -12.48 -8.17 28.51
N ARG A 230 -13.36 -7.41 27.84
CA ARG A 230 -13.71 -7.68 26.43
C ARG A 230 -12.71 -7.13 25.42
N ASP A 231 -11.85 -6.21 25.84
CA ASP A 231 -11.03 -5.41 24.93
C ASP A 231 -9.55 -5.76 25.05
N ARG A 232 -9.09 -6.80 24.34
CA ARG A 232 -7.66 -7.07 24.25
C ARG A 232 -6.97 -6.02 23.41
N HIS A 233 -5.71 -5.76 23.76
CA HIS A 233 -4.84 -4.93 22.96
C HIS A 233 -4.05 -5.81 21.99
N ILE A 234 -4.11 -5.48 20.72
CA ILE A 234 -3.40 -6.18 19.63
C ILE A 234 -2.42 -5.18 19.02
N LEU A 235 -1.14 -5.50 19.06
CA LEU A 235 -0.11 -4.77 18.35
C LEU A 235 0.30 -5.56 17.10
N LEU A 236 -0.07 -5.03 15.93
CA LEU A 236 0.41 -5.53 14.65
C LEU A 236 1.79 -4.95 14.38
N VAL A 237 2.80 -5.80 14.25
CA VAL A 237 4.18 -5.39 13.99
C VAL A 237 4.56 -5.80 12.57
N LEU A 238 4.63 -4.83 11.65
CA LEU A 238 5.13 -5.04 10.30
C LEU A 238 6.65 -4.88 10.28
N ASP A 239 7.35 -5.96 9.93
CA ASP A 239 8.76 -5.88 9.59
C ASP A 239 8.91 -5.19 8.22
N THR A 240 9.71 -4.13 8.16
CA THR A 240 10.00 -3.35 6.95
C THR A 240 11.47 -3.44 6.54
N GLY A 241 12.24 -4.39 7.09
CA GLY A 241 13.62 -4.61 6.70
C GLY A 241 13.79 -5.47 5.44
N ARG A 242 15.01 -5.96 5.25
CA ARG A 242 15.49 -6.62 4.04
C ARG A 242 14.67 -7.84 3.66
N THR A 243 14.30 -8.65 4.65
CA THR A 243 13.57 -9.90 4.44
C THR A 243 12.14 -9.66 3.92
N SER A 244 11.57 -8.49 4.21
CA SER A 244 10.27 -8.05 3.69
C SER A 244 10.33 -7.55 2.25
N ALA A 245 11.54 -7.26 1.73
CA ALA A 245 11.76 -6.91 0.32
C ALA A 245 11.76 -8.13 -0.61
N GLY A 246 11.86 -9.35 -0.07
CA GLY A 246 11.78 -10.58 -0.84
C GLY A 246 10.50 -10.60 -1.68
N ARG A 247 10.62 -10.86 -2.98
CA ARG A 247 9.46 -10.85 -3.89
C ARG A 247 8.73 -12.17 -3.82
N VAL A 248 7.41 -12.11 -3.67
CA VAL A 248 6.54 -13.26 -3.80
C VAL A 248 5.57 -12.95 -4.95
N GLY A 249 5.83 -13.56 -6.11
CA GLY A 249 5.26 -13.09 -7.38
C GLY A 249 5.76 -11.69 -7.75
N ASP A 250 4.82 -10.78 -8.04
CA ASP A 250 5.14 -9.42 -8.52
C ASP A 250 5.21 -8.34 -7.43
N ALA A 251 4.96 -8.71 -6.18
CA ALA A 251 4.94 -7.81 -5.03
C ALA A 251 5.99 -8.23 -3.98
N PRO A 252 6.49 -7.29 -3.17
CA PRO A 252 7.25 -7.62 -1.98
C PRO A 252 6.40 -8.40 -0.99
N ARG A 253 7.05 -9.23 -0.18
CA ARG A 253 6.46 -9.98 0.93
C ARG A 253 5.64 -9.07 1.86
N LEU A 254 6.13 -7.85 2.06
CA LEU A 254 5.48 -6.81 2.84
C LEU A 254 4.01 -6.57 2.45
N ASP A 255 3.64 -6.66 1.18
CA ASP A 255 2.27 -6.35 0.71
C ASP A 255 1.27 -7.42 1.18
N ALA A 256 1.69 -8.69 1.18
CA ALA A 256 0.87 -9.78 1.72
C ALA A 256 0.72 -9.66 3.25
N SER A 257 1.79 -9.24 3.94
CA SER A 257 1.73 -8.91 5.37
C SER A 257 0.78 -7.74 5.65
N MET A 258 0.78 -6.68 4.83
CA MET A 258 -0.18 -5.59 4.95
C MET A 258 -1.63 -6.07 4.79
N ASP A 259 -1.92 -6.89 3.77
CA ASP A 259 -3.28 -7.44 3.57
C ASP A 259 -3.73 -8.29 4.78
N ALA A 260 -2.84 -9.13 5.32
CA ALA A 260 -3.10 -9.92 6.52
C ALA A 260 -3.33 -9.05 7.76
N ALA A 261 -2.52 -8.01 7.96
CA ALA A 261 -2.70 -7.04 9.03
C ALA A 261 -4.03 -6.29 8.91
N LEU A 262 -4.44 -5.90 7.70
CA LEU A 262 -5.72 -5.21 7.47
C LEU A 262 -6.93 -6.11 7.75
N LEU A 263 -6.87 -7.39 7.37
CA LEU A 263 -7.95 -8.34 7.69
C LEU A 263 -8.07 -8.55 9.20
N LEU A 264 -6.94 -8.80 9.86
CA LEU A 264 -6.92 -9.02 11.30
C LEU A 264 -7.40 -7.77 12.05
N ALA A 265 -6.94 -6.57 11.65
CA ALA A 265 -7.41 -5.32 12.23
C ALA A 265 -8.93 -5.15 12.07
N ALA A 266 -9.47 -5.39 10.88
CA ALA A 266 -10.91 -5.27 10.63
C ALA A 266 -11.74 -6.27 11.45
N LEU A 267 -11.24 -7.50 11.61
CA LEU A 267 -11.88 -8.53 12.41
C LEU A 267 -11.82 -8.20 13.91
N ALA A 268 -10.62 -7.91 14.42
CA ALA A 268 -10.37 -7.62 15.83
C ALA A 268 -11.08 -6.35 16.31
N SER A 269 -11.06 -5.28 15.51
CA SER A 269 -11.83 -4.06 15.85
C SER A 269 -13.33 -4.31 15.91
N ARG A 270 -13.87 -5.28 15.15
CA ARG A 270 -15.27 -5.68 15.27
C ARG A 270 -15.54 -6.55 16.49
N ALA A 271 -14.52 -7.24 16.98
CA ALA A 271 -14.56 -8.06 18.18
C ALA A 271 -14.37 -7.28 19.49
N GLY A 272 -14.31 -5.94 19.44
CA GLY A 272 -14.08 -5.06 20.59
C GLY A 272 -12.59 -4.78 20.89
N ASP A 273 -11.67 -5.46 20.22
CA ASP A 273 -10.25 -5.34 20.53
C ASP A 273 -9.66 -4.01 20.04
N ARG A 274 -8.72 -3.48 20.82
CA ARG A 274 -7.91 -2.30 20.48
C ARG A 274 -6.77 -2.74 19.57
N VAL A 275 -6.66 -2.13 18.40
CA VAL A 275 -5.66 -2.51 17.39
C VAL A 275 -4.73 -1.34 17.11
N ASP A 276 -3.44 -1.57 17.39
CA ASP A 276 -2.34 -0.67 17.09
C ASP A 276 -1.45 -1.27 15.99
N LEU A 277 -0.74 -0.41 15.26
CA LEU A 277 0.22 -0.79 14.22
C LEU A 277 1.58 -0.19 14.51
N LEU A 278 2.62 -1.02 14.43
CA LEU A 278 4.02 -0.63 14.42
C LEU A 278 4.69 -1.17 13.16
N ALA A 279 5.17 -0.29 12.28
CA ALA A 279 6.06 -0.68 11.19
C ALA A 279 7.50 -0.34 11.59
N TYR A 280 8.39 -1.31 11.52
CA TYR A 280 9.74 -1.19 12.06
C TYR A 280 10.78 -1.89 11.19
N ASP A 281 11.98 -1.33 11.11
CA ASP A 281 13.18 -1.97 10.55
C ASP A 281 14.35 -1.85 11.53
N ARG A 282 15.10 -0.74 11.49
CA ARG A 282 16.02 -0.27 12.53
C ARG A 282 15.48 0.96 13.25
N ARG A 283 14.41 1.55 12.72
CA ARG A 283 13.67 2.66 13.33
C ARG A 283 12.18 2.48 13.10
N VAL A 284 11.39 3.25 13.86
CA VAL A 284 9.94 3.31 13.66
C VAL A 284 9.66 4.00 12.31
N ARG A 285 8.99 3.30 11.41
CA ARG A 285 8.55 3.82 10.10
C ARG A 285 7.14 4.37 10.13
N ALA A 286 6.28 3.69 10.86
CA ALA A 286 4.93 4.14 11.15
C ALA A 286 4.51 3.60 12.52
N LEU A 287 3.71 4.40 13.23
CA LEU A 287 3.09 4.01 14.48
C LEU A 287 1.67 4.58 14.47
N VAL A 288 0.68 3.70 14.58
CA VAL A 288 -0.74 4.08 14.73
C VAL A 288 -1.21 3.53 16.05
N GLN A 289 -1.68 4.42 16.93
CA GLN A 289 -2.15 4.04 18.27
C GLN A 289 -3.43 4.76 18.67
N GLY A 290 -4.18 4.14 19.58
CA GLY A 290 -5.28 4.79 20.29
C GLY A 290 -6.42 5.25 19.39
N ARG A 291 -6.61 4.57 18.25
CA ARG A 291 -7.70 4.88 17.31
C ARG A 291 -8.98 4.18 17.74
N THR A 292 -10.10 4.86 17.50
CA THR A 292 -11.43 4.25 17.71
C THR A 292 -11.65 3.16 16.66
N ALA A 293 -12.53 2.20 16.94
CA ALA A 293 -12.80 1.07 16.03
C ALA A 293 -13.19 1.51 14.60
N GLY A 294 -13.85 2.67 14.44
CA GLY A 294 -14.18 3.23 13.12
C GLY A 294 -12.98 3.80 12.35
N ASP A 295 -11.98 4.31 13.08
CA ASP A 295 -10.83 5.02 12.52
C ASP A 295 -9.58 4.14 12.37
N VAL A 296 -9.52 2.99 13.05
CA VAL A 296 -8.38 2.05 12.99
C VAL A 296 -8.06 1.71 11.53
N LEU A 297 -9.02 1.15 10.78
CA LEU A 297 -8.74 0.66 9.44
C LEU A 297 -8.30 1.77 8.46
N PRO A 298 -8.99 2.93 8.36
CA PRO A 298 -8.50 4.07 7.58
C PRO A 298 -7.10 4.55 8.00
N SER A 299 -6.81 4.58 9.30
CA SER A 299 -5.50 5.03 9.81
C SER A 299 -4.38 4.07 9.43
N LEU A 300 -4.60 2.76 9.57
CA LEU A 300 -3.68 1.70 9.18
C LEU A 300 -3.41 1.75 7.67
N VAL A 301 -4.45 1.81 6.84
CA VAL A 301 -4.33 1.88 5.37
C VAL A 301 -3.51 3.10 4.94
N ASN A 302 -3.77 4.27 5.52
CA ASN A 302 -3.02 5.49 5.21
C ASN A 302 -1.55 5.41 5.68
N ALA A 303 -1.30 4.88 6.87
CA ALA A 303 0.05 4.71 7.39
C ALA A 303 0.87 3.72 6.53
N MET A 304 0.25 2.64 6.06
CA MET A 304 0.88 1.62 5.22
C MET A 304 1.14 2.08 3.79
N ALA A 305 0.40 3.06 3.28
CA ALA A 305 0.45 3.47 1.87
C ALA A 305 1.87 3.83 1.39
N THR A 306 2.68 4.45 2.24
CA THR A 306 4.04 4.91 1.88
C THR A 306 5.15 4.01 2.41
N LEU A 307 4.82 2.92 3.11
CA LEU A 307 5.81 1.98 3.62
C LEU A 307 6.40 1.19 2.46
N GLU A 308 7.72 1.21 2.35
CA GLU A 308 8.52 0.39 1.45
C GLU A 308 9.53 -0.41 2.28
N PRO A 309 9.85 -1.65 1.90
CA PRO A 309 10.86 -2.43 2.60
C PRO A 309 12.24 -1.83 2.32
N GLU A 310 13.06 -1.67 3.35
CA GLU A 310 14.43 -1.23 3.22
C GLU A 310 15.39 -2.41 3.13
N LEU A 311 16.42 -2.31 2.29
CA LEU A 311 17.41 -3.38 2.07
C LEU A 311 18.45 -3.51 3.21
N ILE A 312 18.03 -3.26 4.44
CA ILE A 312 18.80 -3.32 5.68
C ILE A 312 18.24 -4.38 6.61
N GLU A 313 19.09 -4.98 7.43
CA GLU A 313 18.63 -5.96 8.42
C GLU A 313 17.81 -5.29 9.52
N THR A 314 16.75 -5.96 9.96
CA THR A 314 15.87 -5.47 11.03
C THR A 314 16.58 -5.58 12.38
N ASP A 315 16.57 -4.49 13.16
CA ASP A 315 17.07 -4.49 14.52
C ASP A 315 16.05 -5.15 15.45
N ALA A 316 16.16 -6.47 15.63
CA ALA A 316 15.25 -7.24 16.47
C ALA A 316 15.22 -6.74 17.93
N ARG A 317 16.35 -6.26 18.47
CA ARG A 317 16.40 -5.71 19.84
C ARG A 317 15.61 -4.42 19.94
N GLY A 318 15.81 -3.51 18.98
CA GLY A 318 15.08 -2.26 18.87
C GLY A 318 13.58 -2.47 18.63
N LEU A 319 13.21 -3.45 17.79
CA LEU A 319 11.83 -3.85 17.53
C LEU A 319 11.16 -4.35 18.81
N THR A 320 11.77 -5.32 19.49
CA THR A 320 11.25 -5.88 20.75
C THR A 320 11.12 -4.80 21.83
N ALA A 321 12.14 -3.96 22.02
CA ALA A 321 12.07 -2.88 22.99
C ALA A 321 10.96 -1.87 22.68
N THR A 322 10.73 -1.57 21.39
CA THR A 322 9.67 -0.67 20.97
C THR A 322 8.29 -1.30 21.16
N ALA A 323 8.11 -2.56 20.76
CA ALA A 323 6.87 -3.29 20.97
C ALA A 323 6.49 -3.37 22.46
N LEU A 324 7.45 -3.61 23.35
CA LEU A 324 7.25 -3.63 24.80
C LEU A 324 6.87 -2.28 25.41
N ARG A 325 7.28 -1.16 24.79
CA ARG A 325 6.85 0.18 25.22
C ARG A 325 5.48 0.55 24.67
N THR A 326 5.16 0.06 23.47
CA THR A 326 3.92 0.37 22.75
C THR A 326 2.74 -0.44 23.28
N ALA A 327 2.91 -1.74 23.51
CA ALA A 327 1.83 -2.62 23.91
C ALA A 327 1.73 -2.78 25.44
N PRO A 328 0.53 -2.63 26.05
CA PRO A 328 0.33 -2.92 27.46
C PRO A 328 0.52 -4.43 27.75
N ARG A 329 0.74 -4.79 29.03
CA ARG A 329 0.89 -6.20 29.44
C ARG A 329 -0.30 -7.04 29.00
N HIS A 330 -0.05 -8.31 28.70
CA HIS A 330 -1.06 -9.28 28.23
C HIS A 330 -1.75 -8.91 26.90
N SER A 331 -1.10 -8.07 26.09
CA SER A 331 -1.46 -7.88 24.68
C SER A 331 -1.19 -9.11 23.81
N LEU A 332 -1.82 -9.15 22.65
CA LEU A 332 -1.38 -9.97 21.51
C LEU A 332 -0.39 -9.17 20.67
N ILE A 333 0.83 -9.68 20.53
CA ILE A 333 1.81 -9.13 19.59
C ILE A 333 1.84 -10.02 18.35
N VAL A 334 1.50 -9.45 17.20
CA VAL A 334 1.50 -10.13 15.91
C VAL A 334 2.71 -9.66 15.12
N LEU A 335 3.73 -10.50 15.02
CA LEU A 335 4.93 -10.24 14.24
C LEU A 335 4.70 -10.70 12.79
N LEU A 336 4.61 -9.75 11.86
CA LEU A 336 4.54 -10.03 10.43
C LEU A 336 5.95 -9.90 9.85
N THR A 337 6.68 -11.01 9.82
CA THR A 337 8.09 -11.09 9.40
C THR A 337 8.38 -12.45 8.74
N THR A 338 9.60 -12.64 8.27
CA THR A 338 10.06 -13.88 7.65
C THR A 338 10.26 -15.02 8.66
N LEU A 339 10.42 -16.23 8.15
CA LEU A 339 10.90 -17.43 8.87
C LEU A 339 12.28 -17.88 8.35
N ASP A 340 13.03 -16.97 7.72
CA ASP A 340 14.40 -17.25 7.30
C ASP A 340 15.27 -17.48 8.54
N ALA A 341 16.12 -18.50 8.50
CA ALA A 341 16.83 -18.99 9.69
C ALA A 341 17.72 -17.92 10.34
N ALA A 342 18.59 -17.26 9.57
CA ALA A 342 19.56 -16.30 10.14
C ALA A 342 18.91 -15.09 10.84
N PRO A 343 17.93 -14.36 10.24
CA PRO A 343 17.25 -13.26 10.94
C PRO A 343 16.54 -13.68 12.23
N ILE A 344 16.00 -14.91 12.26
CA ILE A 344 15.31 -15.43 13.45
C ILE A 344 16.30 -15.88 14.51
N GLU A 345 17.32 -16.66 14.14
CA GLU A 345 18.28 -17.24 15.08
C GLU A 345 19.24 -16.22 15.69
N GLU A 346 19.76 -15.31 14.87
CA GLU A 346 20.71 -14.28 15.33
C GLU A 346 20.00 -13.02 15.83
N GLY A 347 18.78 -12.77 15.36
CA GLY A 347 18.00 -11.57 15.66
C GLY A 347 16.92 -11.77 16.71
N LEU A 348 15.81 -12.42 16.34
CA LEU A 348 14.60 -12.48 17.17
C LEU A 348 14.72 -13.40 18.38
N LEU A 349 15.25 -14.62 18.21
CA LEU A 349 15.31 -15.63 19.26
C LEU A 349 16.00 -15.16 20.54
N PRO A 350 17.16 -14.47 20.50
CA PRO A 350 17.84 -13.97 21.70
C PRO A 350 17.00 -13.01 22.56
N VAL A 351 16.01 -12.33 21.97
CA VAL A 351 15.15 -11.35 22.67
C VAL A 351 13.69 -11.78 22.78
N LEU A 352 13.32 -12.91 22.18
CA LEU A 352 11.94 -13.38 22.09
C LEU A 352 11.28 -13.58 23.47
N SER A 353 12.04 -14.08 24.43
CA SER A 353 11.56 -14.32 25.81
C SER A 353 11.02 -13.06 26.48
N GLN A 354 11.56 -11.89 26.13
CA GLN A 354 11.09 -10.61 26.67
C GLN A 354 9.65 -10.32 26.24
N LEU A 355 9.26 -10.75 25.03
CA LEU A 355 7.90 -10.63 24.51
C LEU A 355 7.00 -11.71 25.09
N THR A 356 7.41 -12.99 25.00
CA THR A 356 6.54 -14.12 25.35
C THR A 356 6.25 -14.22 26.86
N GLN A 357 7.12 -13.67 27.71
CA GLN A 357 6.85 -13.59 29.15
C GLN A 357 5.74 -12.59 29.51
N ARG A 358 5.46 -11.60 28.65
CA ARG A 358 4.51 -10.50 28.93
C ARG A 358 3.28 -10.52 28.04
N HIS A 359 3.36 -11.17 26.88
CA HIS A 359 2.39 -11.08 25.81
C HIS A 359 2.17 -12.44 25.16
N THR A 360 0.99 -12.64 24.61
CA THR A 360 0.78 -13.72 23.64
C THR A 360 1.46 -13.28 22.34
N VAL A 361 2.38 -14.08 21.81
CA VAL A 361 3.09 -13.76 20.56
C VAL A 361 2.61 -14.68 19.46
N LEU A 362 2.22 -14.07 18.33
CA LEU A 362 1.88 -14.76 17.09
C LEU A 362 2.82 -14.26 16.00
N LEU A 363 3.48 -15.17 15.29
CA LEU A 363 4.28 -14.82 14.11
C LEU A 363 3.57 -15.28 12.85
N ALA A 364 3.39 -14.36 11.90
CA ALA A 364 2.75 -14.59 10.61
C ALA A 364 3.79 -14.38 9.50
N SER A 365 4.11 -15.43 8.76
CA SER A 365 5.11 -15.40 7.70
C SER A 365 4.53 -15.82 6.36
N VAL A 366 4.97 -15.12 5.31
CA VAL A 366 4.59 -15.41 3.94
C VAL A 366 5.55 -16.43 3.34
N ALA A 367 5.05 -17.62 3.04
CA ALA A 367 5.73 -18.64 2.27
C ALA A 367 5.71 -18.30 0.77
N ASP A 368 6.78 -18.65 0.06
CA ASP A 368 6.85 -18.45 -1.39
C ASP A 368 6.37 -19.71 -2.14
N PRO A 369 5.25 -19.66 -2.89
CA PRO A 369 4.76 -20.80 -3.67
C PRO A 369 5.71 -21.20 -4.80
N HIS A 370 6.63 -20.34 -5.23
CA HIS A 370 7.65 -20.71 -6.19
C HIS A 370 8.63 -21.75 -5.62
N ILE A 371 9.05 -21.58 -4.36
CA ILE A 371 9.92 -22.54 -3.67
C ILE A 371 9.22 -23.90 -3.55
N ALA A 372 7.91 -23.92 -3.30
CA ALA A 372 7.12 -25.16 -3.30
C ALA A 372 7.14 -25.88 -4.66
N ARG A 373 6.97 -25.14 -5.76
CA ARG A 373 7.04 -25.67 -7.12
C ARG A 373 8.45 -26.13 -7.51
N MET A 374 9.49 -25.39 -7.10
CA MET A 374 10.88 -25.76 -7.37
C MET A 374 11.23 -27.09 -6.71
N ALA A 375 10.82 -27.32 -5.47
CA ALA A 375 11.13 -28.57 -4.75
C ALA A 375 10.58 -29.84 -5.44
N THR A 376 9.49 -29.72 -6.19
CA THR A 376 8.88 -30.82 -6.93
C THR A 376 9.33 -30.91 -8.39
N ALA A 377 10.09 -29.92 -8.88
CA ALA A 377 10.60 -29.91 -10.24
C ALA A 377 11.54 -31.09 -10.49
N ARG A 378 11.46 -31.66 -11.69
CA ARG A 378 12.29 -32.78 -12.17
C ARG A 378 12.65 -32.52 -13.63
N GLY A 379 13.65 -33.23 -14.15
CA GLY A 379 14.04 -33.13 -15.55
C GLY A 379 15.56 -33.17 -15.70
N ASN A 380 16.15 -32.02 -16.07
CA ASN A 380 17.59 -31.88 -16.22
C ASN A 380 18.32 -31.72 -14.87
N THR A 381 19.64 -31.73 -14.91
CA THR A 381 20.50 -31.60 -13.74
C THR A 381 20.26 -30.30 -12.98
N ASP A 382 20.06 -29.18 -13.66
CA ASP A 382 19.78 -27.88 -13.04
C ASP A 382 18.49 -27.91 -12.22
N ALA A 383 17.41 -28.46 -12.79
CA ALA A 383 16.13 -28.62 -12.11
C ALA A 383 16.24 -29.50 -10.85
N VAL A 384 17.12 -30.51 -10.86
CA VAL A 384 17.36 -31.36 -9.69
C VAL A 384 18.12 -30.58 -8.60
N TYR A 385 19.13 -29.79 -8.95
CA TYR A 385 19.83 -28.95 -7.98
C TYR A 385 18.94 -27.86 -7.40
N GLU A 386 18.13 -27.20 -8.23
CA GLU A 386 17.12 -26.24 -7.79
C GLU A 386 16.10 -26.88 -6.85
N ALA A 387 15.63 -28.09 -7.16
CA ALA A 387 14.71 -28.83 -6.30
C ALA A 387 15.34 -29.19 -4.95
N ALA A 388 16.60 -29.61 -4.94
CA ALA A 388 17.32 -29.92 -3.70
C ALA A 388 17.50 -28.66 -2.83
N ALA A 389 17.89 -27.52 -3.43
CA ALA A 389 18.02 -26.25 -2.73
C ALA A 389 16.67 -25.78 -2.16
N ALA A 390 15.59 -25.90 -2.93
CA ALA A 390 14.24 -25.55 -2.47
C ALA A 390 13.75 -26.45 -1.32
N ALA A 391 14.04 -27.76 -1.38
CA ALA A 391 13.71 -28.69 -0.31
C ALA A 391 14.48 -28.37 0.98
N GLN A 392 15.76 -28.01 0.86
CA GLN A 392 16.57 -27.58 2.00
C GLN A 392 16.01 -26.30 2.63
N ALA A 393 15.67 -25.29 1.82
CA ALA A 393 15.08 -24.04 2.30
C ALA A 393 13.74 -24.28 3.03
N GLN A 394 12.89 -25.20 2.54
CA GLN A 394 11.65 -25.58 3.22
C GLN A 394 11.92 -26.27 4.57
N SER A 395 12.91 -27.17 4.62
CA SER A 395 13.31 -27.87 5.85
C SER A 395 13.81 -26.89 6.92
N GLU A 396 14.67 -25.95 6.54
CA GLU A 396 15.18 -24.90 7.44
C GLU A 396 14.07 -23.99 7.95
N ARG A 397 13.14 -23.60 7.08
CA ARG A 397 11.97 -22.81 7.45
C ARG A 397 11.07 -23.55 8.44
N HIS A 398 10.81 -24.83 8.20
CA HIS A 398 10.02 -25.67 9.11
C HIS A 398 10.71 -25.82 10.48
N ARG A 399 12.02 -26.07 10.49
CA ARG A 399 12.82 -26.13 11.73
C ARG A 399 12.74 -24.83 12.52
N THR A 400 12.83 -23.69 11.84
CA THR A 400 12.71 -22.35 12.45
C THR A 400 11.33 -22.14 13.06
N ALA A 401 10.26 -22.52 12.35
CA ALA A 401 8.90 -22.48 12.87
C ALA A 401 8.71 -23.35 14.13
N GLU A 402 9.20 -24.59 14.12
CA GLU A 402 9.17 -25.49 15.28
C GLU A 402 9.98 -24.97 16.47
N GLN A 403 11.11 -24.32 16.20
CA GLN A 403 11.90 -23.67 17.25
C GLN A 403 11.12 -22.53 17.90
N LEU A 404 10.45 -21.68 17.12
CA LEU A 404 9.60 -20.61 17.65
C LEU A 404 8.40 -21.15 18.44
N ARG A 405 7.75 -22.21 17.96
CA ARG A 405 6.64 -22.89 18.68
C ARG A 405 7.08 -23.39 20.06
N ARG A 406 8.27 -23.99 20.15
CA ARG A 406 8.86 -24.42 21.44
C ARG A 406 9.12 -23.27 22.41
N HIS A 407 9.25 -22.03 21.92
CA HIS A 407 9.37 -20.82 22.74
C HIS A 407 8.01 -20.15 23.04
N GLY A 408 6.89 -20.82 22.76
CA GLY A 408 5.54 -20.34 23.09
C GLY A 408 4.92 -19.41 22.04
N VAL A 409 5.52 -19.30 20.85
CA VAL A 409 4.99 -18.48 19.74
C VAL A 409 3.99 -19.29 18.91
N THR A 410 2.82 -18.72 18.65
CA THR A 410 1.91 -19.28 17.64
C THR A 410 2.42 -18.90 16.25
N VAL A 411 2.78 -19.87 15.41
CA VAL A 411 3.36 -19.60 14.07
C VAL A 411 2.35 -19.95 12.97
N VAL A 412 2.02 -18.96 12.15
CA VAL A 412 1.28 -19.09 10.89
C VAL A 412 2.27 -18.90 9.74
N ASP A 413 2.46 -19.94 8.93
CA ASP A 413 3.28 -19.89 7.72
C ASP A 413 2.41 -20.31 6.54
N ALA A 414 2.16 -19.39 5.60
CA ALA A 414 1.19 -19.59 4.53
C ALA A 414 1.53 -18.75 3.30
N THR A 415 0.98 -19.13 2.15
CA THR A 415 1.16 -18.37 0.90
C THR A 415 0.51 -16.98 0.98
N PRO A 416 0.85 -16.02 0.09
CA PRO A 416 0.26 -14.67 0.13
C PRO A 416 -1.27 -14.65 0.16
N GLU A 417 -1.93 -15.54 -0.57
CA GLU A 417 -3.39 -15.60 -0.66
C GLU A 417 -4.05 -16.18 0.60
N GLU A 418 -3.32 -17.05 1.32
CA GLU A 418 -3.82 -17.81 2.47
C GLU A 418 -3.41 -17.19 3.82
N LEU A 419 -2.37 -16.35 3.85
CA LEU A 419 -1.85 -15.79 5.08
C LEU A 419 -2.90 -14.99 5.86
N ALA A 420 -3.63 -14.11 5.18
CA ALA A 420 -4.65 -13.29 5.81
C ALA A 420 -5.76 -14.14 6.48
N PRO A 421 -6.45 -15.05 5.76
CA PRO A 421 -7.47 -15.89 6.40
C PRO A 421 -6.90 -16.82 7.47
N ALA A 422 -5.69 -17.37 7.31
CA ALA A 422 -5.04 -18.24 8.31
C ALA A 422 -4.68 -17.47 9.59
N LEU A 423 -4.18 -16.22 9.46
CA LEU A 423 -3.92 -15.33 10.59
C LEU A 423 -5.22 -15.00 11.35
N ALA A 424 -6.30 -14.71 10.63
CA ALA A 424 -7.61 -14.49 11.24
C ALA A 424 -8.12 -15.73 11.98
N ASP A 425 -7.93 -16.94 11.43
CA ASP A 425 -8.28 -18.19 12.13
C ASP A 425 -7.44 -18.43 13.38
N ALA A 426 -6.13 -18.16 13.33
CA ALA A 426 -5.26 -18.27 14.49
C ALA A 426 -5.68 -17.31 15.61
N TYR A 427 -6.07 -16.07 15.27
CA TYR A 427 -6.64 -15.12 16.23
C TYR A 427 -7.95 -15.65 16.84
N LEU A 428 -8.89 -16.14 16.03
CA LEU A 428 -10.15 -16.70 16.54
C LEU A 428 -9.92 -17.94 17.43
N ALA A 429 -8.94 -18.78 17.08
CA ALA A 429 -8.56 -19.95 17.89
C ALA A 429 -7.98 -19.53 19.25
N LEU A 430 -7.14 -18.49 19.28
CA LEU A 430 -6.61 -17.93 20.54
C LEU A 430 -7.74 -17.35 21.42
N LYS A 431 -8.70 -16.65 20.82
CA LYS A 431 -9.89 -16.11 21.52
C LYS A 431 -10.79 -17.23 22.05
N THR A 432 -10.97 -18.30 21.27
CA THR A 432 -11.73 -19.49 21.70
C THR A 432 -11.06 -20.22 22.87
N ALA A 433 -9.73 -20.25 22.88
CA ALA A 433 -8.95 -20.89 23.94
C ALA A 433 -8.81 -20.04 25.22
N GLY A 434 -9.43 -18.86 25.30
CA GLY A 434 -9.29 -17.93 26.43
C GLY A 434 -7.88 -17.37 26.61
N ARG A 435 -7.02 -17.46 25.58
CA ARG A 435 -5.67 -16.88 25.57
C ARG A 435 -5.67 -15.40 25.14
N LEU A 436 -6.84 -14.90 24.72
CA LEU A 436 -7.20 -13.53 24.41
C LEU A 436 -8.54 -13.24 25.08
#